data_AF-A0A2W4UG21-F1
#
_entry.id   AF-A0A2W4UG21-F1
#
_cell.length_a   1.000
_cell.length_b   1.000
_cell.length_c   1.000
_cell.angle_alpha   90.00
_cell.angle_beta   90.00
_cell.angle_gamma   90.00
#
_symmetry.space_group_name_H-M   'P 1'
#
loop_
_entity.id
_entity.type
_entity.pdbx_description
1 polymer ?
#
loop_
_entity_poly.entity_id
_entity_poly.type
_entity_poly.pdbx_seq_one_letter_code
_entity_poly.pdbx_strand_id
1 'polypeptide(L)'
;MGKFPKAICITVIAVGVVIFLAFLAASARLGGDALNGYQENGRYYVADHGEVAAVSERAWRLNRLQGRSLYVTHPLLLIAMFYLIANDLFPRKMFRGQKELREQKETAIRLSDDPSMTFSCAGKIGALDFSEPVLTVTLYPKGIHCKPIFITAFCVLTSEIVSVSEQRSLAQKGVEIVHSSSEVVSPIFLRCVSNQAAVAALTSISKV
;
A
#
# COMPACT_ATOMS: atom_id res chain seq x y z
N MET A 1 13.90 11.62 5.04
CA MET A 1 13.94 10.18 5.37
C MET A 1 15.06 9.51 4.57
N GLY A 2 16.02 8.87 5.24
CA GLY A 2 17.27 8.41 4.61
C GLY A 2 17.06 7.40 3.48
N LYS A 3 18.05 7.29 2.59
CA LYS A 3 18.11 6.27 1.52
C LYS A 3 18.23 4.82 2.06
N PHE A 4 18.50 4.70 3.36
CA PHE A 4 18.80 3.46 4.07
C PHE A 4 17.68 2.41 4.09
N PRO A 5 16.41 2.72 4.47
CA PRO A 5 15.32 1.74 4.47
C PRO A 5 15.05 1.11 3.10
N LYS A 6 15.18 1.89 2.02
CA LYS A 6 14.93 1.40 0.66
C LYS A 6 15.97 0.37 0.22
N ALA A 7 17.25 0.64 0.46
CA ALA A 7 18.32 -0.29 0.11
C ALA A 7 18.15 -1.63 0.85
N ILE A 8 17.80 -1.59 2.14
CA ILE A 8 17.52 -2.79 2.93
C ILE A 8 16.35 -3.59 2.33
N CYS A 9 15.22 -2.93 2.02
CA CYS A 9 14.08 -3.62 1.43
C CYS A 9 14.43 -4.28 0.10
N ILE A 10 15.17 -3.60 -0.76
CA ILE A 10 15.64 -4.15 -2.04
C ILE A 10 16.53 -5.37 -1.80
N THR A 11 17.47 -5.29 -0.85
CA THR A 11 18.34 -6.43 -0.49
C THR A 11 17.53 -7.62 0.03
N VAL A 12 16.58 -7.39 0.94
CA VAL A 12 15.70 -8.45 1.48
C VAL A 12 14.92 -9.13 0.37
N ILE A 13 14.35 -8.37 -0.57
CA ILE A 13 13.63 -8.91 -1.73
C ILE A 13 14.58 -9.73 -2.60
N ALA A 14 15.75 -9.19 -2.96
CA ALA A 14 16.72 -9.89 -3.80
C ALA A 14 17.17 -11.22 -3.18
N VAL A 15 17.50 -11.22 -1.88
CA VAL A 15 17.87 -12.44 -1.14
C VAL A 15 16.71 -13.43 -1.09
N GLY A 16 15.50 -12.97 -0.78
CA GLY A 16 14.31 -13.84 -0.74
C GLY A 16 14.00 -14.49 -2.10
N VAL A 17 14.13 -13.74 -3.20
CA VAL A 17 13.98 -14.25 -4.58
C VAL A 17 15.04 -15.31 -4.89
N VAL A 18 16.30 -15.06 -4.54
CA VAL A 18 17.38 -16.04 -4.76
C VAL A 18 17.14 -17.33 -3.98
N ILE A 19 16.74 -17.23 -2.70
CA ILE A 19 16.43 -18.40 -1.86
C ILE A 19 15.26 -19.19 -2.45
N PHE A 20 14.19 -18.50 -2.88
CA PHE A 20 13.03 -19.13 -3.51
C PHE A 20 13.41 -19.86 -4.80
N LEU A 21 14.16 -19.22 -5.69
CA LEU A 21 14.60 -19.84 -6.95
C LEU A 21 15.55 -21.02 -6.71
N ALA A 22 16.43 -20.93 -5.71
CA ALA A 22 17.30 -22.03 -5.33
C ALA A 22 16.52 -23.24 -4.79
N PHE A 23 15.50 -23.01 -3.96
CA PHE A 23 14.60 -24.06 -3.51
C PHE A 23 13.82 -24.69 -4.68
N LEU A 24 13.22 -23.87 -5.54
CA LEU A 24 12.45 -24.34 -6.70
C LEU A 24 13.30 -25.22 -7.63
N ALA A 25 14.53 -24.77 -7.93
CA ALA A 25 15.46 -25.54 -8.76
C ALA A 25 15.91 -26.84 -8.08
N ALA A 26 16.13 -26.83 -6.76
CA ALA A 26 16.47 -28.04 -6.01
C ALA A 26 15.31 -29.05 -6.01
N SER A 27 14.08 -28.60 -5.76
CA SER A 27 12.89 -29.46 -5.75
C SER A 27 12.61 -30.04 -7.14
N ALA A 28 12.67 -29.22 -8.19
CA ALA A 28 12.48 -29.69 -9.57
C ALA A 28 13.50 -30.77 -9.97
N ARG A 29 14.76 -30.64 -9.55
CA ARG A 29 15.81 -31.65 -9.81
C ARG A 29 15.60 -32.96 -9.05
N LEU A 30 14.96 -32.91 -7.88
CA LEU A 30 14.70 -34.09 -7.07
C LEU A 30 13.39 -34.81 -7.44
N GLY A 31 12.56 -34.22 -8.30
CA GLY A 31 11.21 -34.71 -8.60
C GLY A 31 10.19 -34.35 -7.52
N GLY A 32 10.46 -33.31 -6.74
CA GLY A 32 9.56 -32.78 -5.71
C GLY A 32 10.29 -32.20 -4.51
N ASP A 33 9.55 -31.90 -3.45
CA ASP A 33 10.13 -31.31 -2.24
C ASP A 33 9.95 -32.18 -0.98
N ALA A 34 10.84 -31.94 -0.02
CA ALA A 34 10.92 -32.67 1.24
C ALA A 34 9.95 -32.15 2.30
N LEU A 35 9.21 -31.05 2.07
CA LEU A 35 8.13 -30.62 2.94
C LEU A 35 6.85 -31.42 2.66
N ASN A 36 6.63 -31.81 1.41
CA ASN A 36 5.56 -32.69 0.97
C ASN A 36 5.95 -34.18 0.99
N GLY A 37 7.24 -34.47 1.09
CA GLY A 37 7.77 -35.84 1.20
C GLY A 37 7.74 -36.43 2.61
N TYR A 38 8.34 -37.61 2.76
CA TYR A 38 8.36 -38.36 4.03
C TYR A 38 9.64 -39.19 4.20
N GLN A 39 9.81 -39.75 5.39
CA GLN A 39 10.89 -40.67 5.73
C GLN A 39 10.29 -41.99 6.22
N GLU A 40 10.75 -43.11 5.69
CA GLU A 40 10.27 -44.44 6.06
C GLU A 40 11.41 -45.45 6.03
N ASN A 41 11.60 -46.21 7.12
CA ASN A 41 12.61 -47.26 7.23
C ASN A 41 14.03 -46.82 6.82
N GLY A 42 14.42 -45.60 7.19
CA GLY A 42 15.74 -45.03 6.84
C GLY A 42 15.87 -44.56 5.38
N ARG A 43 14.80 -44.63 4.58
CA ARG A 43 14.74 -44.07 3.23
C ARG A 43 14.02 -42.73 3.25
N TYR A 44 14.42 -41.85 2.33
CA TYR A 44 13.94 -40.48 2.27
C TYR A 44 13.30 -40.25 0.91
N TYR A 45 12.14 -39.62 0.93
CA TYR A 45 11.33 -39.41 -0.25
C TYR A 45 10.94 -37.94 -0.35
N VAL A 46 10.99 -37.38 -1.55
CA VAL A 46 10.35 -36.11 -1.89
C VAL A 46 9.05 -36.39 -2.64
N ALA A 47 8.13 -35.44 -2.63
CA ALA A 47 6.87 -35.58 -3.36
C ALA A 47 6.49 -34.30 -4.11
N ASP A 48 5.81 -34.46 -5.24
CA ASP A 48 5.19 -33.38 -6.02
C ASP A 48 3.92 -33.91 -6.69
N HIS A 49 2.76 -33.27 -6.45
CA HIS A 49 1.47 -33.63 -7.05
C HIS A 49 1.12 -35.15 -7.03
N GLY A 50 1.55 -35.88 -6.00
CA GLY A 50 1.28 -37.32 -5.84
C GLY A 50 2.37 -38.24 -6.42
N GLU A 51 3.32 -37.71 -7.18
CA GLU A 51 4.54 -38.44 -7.55
C GLU A 51 5.52 -38.43 -6.38
N VAL A 52 6.20 -39.56 -6.17
CA VAL A 52 7.14 -39.76 -5.07
C VAL A 52 8.47 -40.24 -5.62
N ALA A 53 9.55 -39.56 -5.26
CA ALA A 53 10.90 -39.91 -5.68
C ALA A 53 11.79 -40.20 -4.47
N ALA A 54 12.48 -41.34 -4.48
CA ALA A 54 13.47 -41.69 -3.47
C ALA A 54 14.75 -40.87 -3.68
N VAL A 55 15.28 -40.30 -2.60
CA VAL A 55 16.47 -39.45 -2.62
C VAL A 55 17.45 -39.82 -1.50
N SER A 56 18.68 -39.33 -1.59
CA SER A 56 19.63 -39.46 -0.49
C SER A 56 19.19 -38.65 0.74
N GLU A 57 19.55 -39.10 1.94
CA GLU A 57 19.31 -38.36 3.20
C GLU A 57 19.79 -36.91 3.09
N ARG A 58 21.01 -36.72 2.58
CA ARG A 58 21.62 -35.39 2.48
C ARG A 58 20.80 -34.46 1.59
N ALA A 59 20.36 -34.95 0.42
CA ALA A 59 19.52 -34.18 -0.49
C ALA A 59 18.19 -33.79 0.18
N TRP A 60 17.55 -34.75 0.84
CA TRP A 60 16.30 -34.54 1.56
C TRP A 60 16.43 -33.49 2.67
N ARG A 61 17.46 -33.60 3.51
CA ARG A 61 17.71 -32.67 4.62
C ARG A 61 18.00 -31.25 4.12
N LEU A 62 18.79 -31.11 3.07
CA LEU A 62 19.08 -29.81 2.46
C LEU A 62 17.83 -29.17 1.85
N ASN A 63 17.07 -29.94 1.07
CA ASN A 63 15.83 -29.46 0.47
C ASN A 63 14.81 -29.07 1.56
N ARG A 64 14.66 -29.88 2.62
CA ARG A 64 13.79 -29.57 3.76
C ARG A 64 14.20 -28.31 4.50
N LEU A 65 15.51 -28.09 4.68
CA LEU A 65 16.02 -26.87 5.31
C LEU A 65 15.72 -25.64 4.45
N GLN A 66 15.93 -25.73 3.13
CA GLN A 66 15.58 -24.67 2.19
C GLN A 66 14.08 -24.37 2.23
N GLY A 67 13.22 -25.39 2.15
CA GLY A 67 11.77 -25.23 2.26
C GLY A 67 11.37 -24.56 3.57
N ARG A 68 11.96 -24.97 4.71
CA ARG A 68 11.70 -24.32 6.01
C ARG A 68 12.10 -22.84 6.04
N SER A 69 13.20 -22.49 5.38
CA SER A 69 13.64 -21.09 5.30
C SER A 69 12.63 -20.20 4.56
N LEU A 70 11.79 -20.78 3.68
CA LEU A 70 10.76 -20.03 2.96
C LEU A 70 9.69 -19.47 3.90
N TYR A 71 9.33 -20.18 4.98
CA TYR A 71 8.36 -19.69 5.97
C TYR A 71 8.82 -18.42 6.68
N VAL A 72 10.13 -18.16 6.75
CA VAL A 72 10.68 -16.93 7.34
C VAL A 72 10.93 -15.87 6.28
N THR A 73 11.54 -16.27 5.15
CA THR A 73 11.95 -15.32 4.11
C THR A 73 10.78 -14.76 3.32
N HIS A 74 9.70 -15.51 3.11
CA HIS A 74 8.53 -15.03 2.36
C HIS A 74 7.78 -13.91 3.08
N PRO A 75 7.42 -14.02 4.38
CA PRO A 75 6.84 -12.89 5.12
C PRO A 75 7.72 -11.64 5.08
N LEU A 76 9.04 -11.78 5.25
CA LEU A 76 9.97 -10.65 5.18
C LEU A 76 10.00 -10.02 3.79
N LEU A 77 10.01 -10.84 2.73
CA LEU A 77 9.92 -10.38 1.35
C LEU A 77 8.61 -9.62 1.10
N LEU A 78 7.47 -10.14 1.57
CA LEU A 78 6.17 -9.49 1.44
C LEU A 78 6.12 -8.15 2.17
N ILE A 79 6.65 -8.08 3.40
CA ILE A 79 6.74 -6.83 4.17
C ILE A 79 7.62 -5.80 3.44
N ALA A 80 8.78 -6.22 2.92
CA ALA A 80 9.67 -5.35 2.16
C ALA A 80 9.02 -4.84 0.85
N MET A 81 8.34 -5.72 0.12
CA MET A 81 7.59 -5.35 -1.08
C MET A 81 6.47 -4.36 -0.76
N PHE A 82 5.67 -4.64 0.27
CA PHE A 82 4.61 -3.76 0.72
C PHE A 82 5.14 -2.38 1.09
N TYR A 83 6.24 -2.32 1.84
CA TYR A 83 6.89 -1.06 2.19
C TYR A 83 7.28 -0.24 0.95
N LEU A 84 7.95 -0.85 -0.04
CA LEU A 84 8.34 -0.16 -1.28
C LEU A 84 7.13 0.28 -2.11
N ILE A 85 6.09 -0.56 -2.19
CA ILE A 85 4.87 -0.20 -2.91
C ILE A 85 4.23 1.02 -2.24
N ALA A 86 4.00 0.95 -0.93
CA ALA A 86 3.31 2.00 -0.18
C ALA A 86 4.09 3.33 -0.12
N ASN A 87 5.43 3.29 -0.04
CA ASN A 87 6.25 4.49 0.17
C ASN A 87 6.91 5.04 -1.10
N ASP A 88 7.14 4.22 -2.14
CA ASP A 88 7.81 4.66 -3.37
C ASP A 88 6.87 4.61 -4.58
N LEU A 89 6.30 3.43 -4.87
CA LEU A 89 5.59 3.22 -6.14
C LEU A 89 4.24 3.93 -6.15
N PHE A 90 3.46 3.78 -5.08
CA PHE A 90 2.13 4.33 -4.95
C PHE A 90 2.16 5.87 -4.93
N PRO A 91 3.04 6.52 -4.14
CA PRO A 91 3.16 7.98 -4.18
C PRO A 91 3.57 8.51 -5.55
N ARG A 92 4.43 7.82 -6.31
CA ARG A 92 4.82 8.25 -7.67
C ARG A 92 3.68 8.19 -8.68
N LYS A 93 2.72 7.27 -8.50
CA LYS A 93 1.54 7.17 -9.37
C LYS A 93 0.42 8.10 -8.93
N MET A 94 0.27 8.31 -7.63
CA MET A 94 -0.80 9.13 -7.04
C MET A 94 -0.49 10.62 -7.08
N PHE A 95 0.78 10.98 -6.90
CA PHE A 95 1.22 12.36 -6.79
C PHE A 95 2.02 12.77 -8.01
N ARG A 96 1.68 13.93 -8.60
CA ARG A 96 2.42 14.51 -9.73
C ARG A 96 3.54 15.46 -9.27
N GLY A 97 3.49 15.93 -8.02
CA GLY A 97 4.39 16.94 -7.47
C GLY A 97 5.63 16.38 -6.76
N GLN A 98 6.63 17.25 -6.55
CA GLN A 98 7.81 16.97 -5.74
C GLN A 98 7.42 16.68 -4.29
N LYS A 99 8.19 15.81 -3.61
CA LYS A 99 7.91 15.43 -2.22
C LYS A 99 8.09 16.63 -1.27
N GLU A 100 9.10 17.44 -1.53
CA GLU A 100 9.46 18.60 -0.74
C GLU A 100 8.34 19.65 -0.74
N LEU A 101 7.71 19.88 -1.90
CA LEU A 101 6.58 20.82 -2.02
C LEU A 101 5.37 20.35 -1.18
N ARG A 102 5.07 19.04 -1.20
CA ARG A 102 4.01 18.45 -0.38
C ARG A 102 4.27 18.62 1.11
N GLU A 103 5.49 18.33 1.55
CA GLU A 103 5.90 18.51 2.95
C GLU A 103 5.80 19.99 3.36
N GLN A 104 6.17 20.93 2.47
CA GLN A 104 6.01 22.37 2.72
C GLN A 104 4.54 22.78 2.83
N LYS A 105 3.66 22.32 1.93
CA LYS A 105 2.22 22.61 2.00
C LYS A 105 1.56 21.99 3.24
N GLU A 106 1.90 20.75 3.57
CA GLU A 106 1.44 20.10 4.81
C GLU A 106 1.86 20.90 6.05
N THR A 107 3.12 21.35 6.09
CA THR A 107 3.61 22.21 7.17
C THR A 107 2.86 23.55 7.20
N ALA A 108 2.65 24.18 6.05
CA ALA A 108 1.98 25.48 5.96
C ALA A 108 0.51 25.43 6.41
N ILE A 109 -0.21 24.35 6.11
CA ILE A 109 -1.59 24.12 6.57
C ILE A 109 -1.62 23.84 8.08
N ARG A 110 -0.71 22.99 8.57
CA ARG A 110 -0.70 22.62 10.01
C ARG A 110 -0.27 23.75 10.93
N LEU A 111 0.57 24.66 10.44
CA LEU A 111 1.02 25.81 11.22
C LEU A 111 0.05 26.99 11.15
N SER A 112 -0.95 26.97 10.27
CA SER A 112 -1.81 28.14 10.11
C SER A 112 -2.83 28.27 11.22
N ASP A 113 -3.59 27.21 11.50
CA ASP A 113 -4.75 27.25 12.40
C ASP A 113 -5.11 25.84 12.91
N ASP A 114 -5.93 25.79 13.96
CA ASP A 114 -6.49 24.54 14.47
C ASP A 114 -7.46 23.89 13.45
N PRO A 115 -7.52 22.54 13.40
CA PRO A 115 -8.40 21.84 12.50
C PRO A 115 -9.87 22.12 12.84
N SER A 116 -10.65 22.56 11.85
CA SER A 116 -12.08 22.83 12.03
C SER A 116 -12.88 21.53 12.19
N MET A 117 -12.46 20.45 11.53
CA MET A 117 -13.11 19.14 11.61
C MET A 117 -12.16 18.02 11.19
N THR A 118 -12.29 16.84 11.79
CA THR A 118 -11.64 15.60 11.31
C THR A 118 -12.67 14.48 11.22
N PHE A 119 -12.65 13.72 10.13
CA PHE A 119 -13.50 12.55 9.94
C PHE A 119 -12.80 11.51 9.06
N SER A 120 -13.26 10.26 9.14
CA SER A 120 -12.80 9.18 8.24
C SER A 120 -13.89 8.85 7.24
N CYS A 121 -13.51 8.62 5.98
CA CYS A 121 -14.43 8.28 4.91
C CYS A 121 -13.79 7.33 3.89
N ALA A 122 -14.64 6.72 3.06
CA ALA A 122 -14.23 6.06 1.83
C ALA A 122 -14.10 7.10 0.72
N GLY A 123 -13.48 6.78 -0.41
CA GLY A 123 -13.30 7.76 -1.47
C GLY A 123 -12.52 7.27 -2.68
N LYS A 124 -12.33 8.13 -3.66
CA LYS A 124 -11.55 7.86 -4.85
C LYS A 124 -10.63 9.04 -5.15
N ILE A 125 -9.36 8.76 -5.47
CA ILE A 125 -8.35 9.75 -5.82
C ILE A 125 -7.66 9.28 -7.10
N GLY A 126 -7.97 9.93 -8.23
CA GLY A 126 -7.53 9.45 -9.54
C GLY A 126 -8.01 8.02 -9.83
N ALA A 127 -7.07 7.10 -10.06
CA ALA A 127 -7.38 5.69 -10.35
C ALA A 127 -7.57 4.83 -9.09
N LEU A 128 -7.37 5.39 -7.90
CA LEU A 128 -7.35 4.64 -6.65
C LEU A 128 -8.68 4.77 -5.93
N ASP A 129 -9.32 3.64 -5.66
CA ASP A 129 -10.59 3.54 -4.97
C ASP A 129 -10.39 2.95 -3.57
N PHE A 130 -10.83 3.68 -2.56
CA PHE A 130 -10.84 3.31 -1.15
C PHE A 130 -12.28 2.96 -0.78
N SER A 131 -12.61 1.68 -0.80
CA SER A 131 -13.97 1.19 -0.51
C SER A 131 -14.36 1.33 0.97
N GLU A 132 -13.37 1.21 1.86
CA GLU A 132 -13.52 1.29 3.31
C GLU A 132 -13.20 2.69 3.85
N PRO A 133 -13.61 3.05 5.08
CA PRO A 133 -13.36 4.37 5.69
C PRO A 133 -11.90 4.55 6.14
N VAL A 134 -10.97 4.35 5.22
CA VAL A 134 -9.51 4.37 5.44
C VAL A 134 -8.87 5.71 5.06
N LEU A 135 -9.65 6.68 4.58
CA LEU A 135 -9.20 8.03 4.28
C LEU A 135 -9.61 8.98 5.42
N THR A 136 -8.64 9.37 6.25
CA THR A 136 -8.85 10.44 7.23
C THR A 136 -8.74 11.79 6.53
N VAL A 137 -9.76 12.61 6.67
CA VAL A 137 -9.85 13.96 6.13
C VAL A 137 -9.92 14.93 7.29
N THR A 138 -8.99 15.88 7.31
CA THR A 138 -8.95 16.97 8.28
C THR A 138 -9.10 18.29 7.54
N LEU A 139 -10.11 19.06 7.91
CA LEU A 139 -10.40 20.37 7.33
C LEU A 139 -9.71 21.46 8.13
N TYR A 140 -8.98 22.31 7.43
CA TYR A 140 -8.35 23.52 7.95
C TYR A 140 -8.92 24.74 7.22
N PRO A 141 -8.88 25.94 7.82
CA PRO A 141 -9.29 27.17 7.13
C PRO A 141 -8.56 27.40 5.79
N LYS A 142 -7.27 27.03 5.72
CA LYS A 142 -6.44 27.20 4.52
C LYS A 142 -6.52 26.03 3.53
N GLY A 143 -7.20 24.94 3.85
CA GLY A 143 -7.33 23.82 2.92
C GLY A 143 -7.70 22.49 3.57
N ILE A 144 -7.52 21.43 2.79
CA ILE A 144 -7.92 20.07 3.16
C ILE A 144 -6.65 19.23 3.30
N HIS A 145 -6.50 18.55 4.43
CA HIS A 145 -5.47 17.54 4.68
C HIS A 145 -6.09 16.15 4.59
N CYS A 146 -5.59 15.33 3.68
CA CYS A 146 -6.09 13.98 3.43
C CYS A 146 -5.00 12.96 3.71
N LYS A 147 -5.28 11.97 4.56
CA LYS A 147 -4.35 10.91 4.95
C LYS A 147 -4.98 9.53 4.78
N PRO A 148 -4.72 8.83 3.66
CA PRO A 148 -5.08 7.42 3.53
C PRO A 148 -4.22 6.55 4.46
N ILE A 149 -4.76 5.41 4.90
CA ILE A 149 -3.98 4.44 5.69
C ILE A 149 -2.77 3.93 4.90
N PHE A 150 -1.61 3.84 5.57
CA PHE A 150 -0.33 3.39 5.00
C PHE A 150 0.26 4.24 3.85
N ILE A 151 -0.34 5.38 3.49
CA ILE A 151 0.14 6.25 2.42
C ILE A 151 0.50 7.63 3.00
N THR A 152 1.40 8.34 2.34
CA THR A 152 1.74 9.72 2.69
C THR A 152 0.50 10.61 2.56
N ALA A 153 0.31 11.51 3.52
CA ALA A 153 -0.75 12.51 3.45
C ALA A 153 -0.52 13.48 2.28
N PHE A 154 -1.58 14.16 1.87
CA PHE A 154 -1.51 15.23 0.89
C PHE A 154 -2.48 16.34 1.24
N CYS A 155 -2.22 17.50 0.65
CA CYS A 155 -2.94 18.72 0.93
C CYS A 155 -3.51 19.32 -0.35
N VAL A 156 -4.67 19.94 -0.24
CA VAL A 156 -5.23 20.83 -1.28
C VAL A 156 -5.57 22.14 -0.61
N LEU A 157 -4.91 23.23 -1.02
CA LEU A 157 -5.19 24.55 -0.47
C LEU A 157 -6.57 25.03 -0.93
N THR A 158 -7.24 25.84 -0.12
CA THR A 158 -8.55 26.42 -0.49
C THR A 158 -8.45 27.20 -1.81
N SER A 159 -7.35 27.92 -2.03
CA SER A 159 -7.07 28.65 -3.28
C SER A 159 -6.82 27.75 -4.49
N GLU A 160 -6.61 26.45 -4.29
CA GLU A 160 -6.46 25.47 -5.37
C GLU A 160 -7.78 24.76 -5.69
N ILE A 161 -8.81 24.89 -4.85
CA ILE A 161 -10.11 24.25 -5.07
C ILE A 161 -10.86 25.05 -6.13
N VAL A 162 -11.23 24.36 -7.21
CA VAL A 162 -11.96 24.95 -8.35
C VAL A 162 -13.46 24.82 -8.12
N SER A 163 -13.92 23.67 -7.63
CA SER A 163 -15.32 23.46 -7.30
C SER A 163 -15.50 22.32 -6.31
N VAL A 164 -16.51 22.44 -5.44
CA VAL A 164 -16.99 21.37 -4.57
C VAL A 164 -18.46 21.11 -4.88
N SER A 165 -18.80 19.89 -5.26
CA SER A 165 -20.18 19.52 -5.60
C SER A 165 -20.59 18.20 -4.96
N GLU A 166 -21.80 18.16 -4.42
CA GLU A 166 -22.44 16.90 -4.04
C GLU A 166 -22.77 16.08 -5.29
N GLN A 167 -22.20 14.88 -5.38
CA GLN A 167 -22.53 13.95 -6.46
C GLN A 167 -23.47 12.87 -5.92
N ARG A 168 -24.62 12.73 -6.57
CA ARG A 168 -25.60 11.67 -6.29
C ARG A 168 -25.85 10.90 -7.58
N SER A 169 -25.09 9.84 -7.79
CA SER A 169 -25.36 8.84 -8.82
C SER A 169 -25.98 7.60 -8.18
N LEU A 170 -26.56 6.72 -9.01
CA LEU A 170 -27.10 5.42 -8.54
C LEU A 170 -26.02 4.56 -7.86
N ALA A 171 -24.77 4.64 -8.34
CA ALA A 171 -23.67 3.83 -7.83
C ALA A 171 -22.87 4.52 -6.71
N GLN A 172 -22.89 5.85 -6.64
CA GLN A 172 -22.01 6.62 -5.75
C GLN A 172 -22.70 7.87 -5.22
N LYS A 173 -22.66 8.06 -3.90
CA LYS A 173 -23.06 9.28 -3.21
C LYS A 173 -21.85 9.83 -2.44
N GLY A 174 -21.58 11.12 -2.58
CA GLY A 174 -20.40 11.74 -1.96
C GLY A 174 -20.19 13.20 -2.38
N VAL A 175 -19.01 13.71 -2.06
CA VAL A 175 -18.57 15.06 -2.44
C VAL A 175 -17.42 14.93 -3.43
N GLU A 176 -17.57 15.55 -4.59
CA GLU A 176 -16.51 15.69 -5.59
C GLU A 176 -15.81 17.04 -5.42
N ILE A 177 -14.48 17.01 -5.33
CA ILE A 177 -13.62 18.17 -5.17
C ILE A 177 -12.71 18.24 -6.40
N VAL A 178 -12.99 19.21 -7.27
CA VAL A 178 -12.14 19.55 -8.42
C VAL A 178 -11.16 20.62 -7.97
N HIS A 179 -9.88 20.47 -8.31
CA HIS A 179 -8.82 21.37 -7.86
C HIS A 179 -7.69 21.48 -8.90
N SER A 180 -6.91 22.54 -8.81
CA SER A 180 -5.76 22.84 -9.67
C SER A 180 -4.42 22.37 -9.09
N SER A 181 -4.40 21.87 -7.84
CA SER A 181 -3.17 21.38 -7.19
C SER A 181 -2.42 20.39 -8.07
N SER A 182 -1.13 20.66 -8.28
CA SER A 182 -0.21 19.79 -9.03
C SER A 182 0.26 18.59 -8.21
N GLU A 183 -0.11 18.51 -6.93
CA GLU A 183 0.42 17.49 -6.04
C GLU A 183 -0.35 16.18 -6.12
N VAL A 184 -1.67 16.24 -6.30
CA VAL A 184 -2.57 15.08 -6.32
C VAL A 184 -3.42 15.10 -7.58
N VAL A 185 -3.89 13.94 -8.03
CA VAL A 185 -4.75 13.85 -9.21
C VAL A 185 -6.16 14.34 -8.86
N SER A 186 -6.65 15.31 -9.63
CA SER A 186 -8.05 15.75 -9.60
C SER A 186 -8.92 14.88 -10.52
N PRO A 187 -10.20 14.59 -10.18
CA PRO A 187 -10.91 14.99 -8.96
C PRO A 187 -10.62 14.09 -7.75
N ILE A 188 -10.88 14.62 -6.56
CA ILE A 188 -10.97 13.86 -5.31
C ILE A 188 -12.44 13.61 -5.01
N PHE A 189 -12.83 12.37 -4.84
CA PHE A 189 -14.20 11.99 -4.48
C PHE A 189 -14.25 11.41 -3.07
N LEU A 190 -15.06 11.99 -2.19
CA LEU A 190 -15.19 11.57 -0.79
C LEU A 190 -16.59 10.99 -0.55
N ARG A 191 -16.67 9.73 -0.13
CA ARG A 191 -17.91 9.04 0.24
C ARG A 191 -18.23 9.27 1.71
N CYS A 192 -18.75 10.44 2.03
CA CYS A 192 -19.08 10.87 3.39
C CYS A 192 -20.60 10.92 3.66
N VAL A 193 -21.39 10.02 3.05
CA VAL A 193 -22.86 10.06 3.03
C VAL A 193 -23.50 10.03 4.44
N SER A 194 -22.88 9.34 5.39
CA SER A 194 -23.37 9.24 6.76
C SER A 194 -23.06 10.48 7.62
N ASN A 195 -22.20 11.39 7.15
CA ASN A 195 -21.75 12.55 7.91
C ASN A 195 -22.17 13.86 7.22
N GLN A 196 -23.40 14.29 7.48
CA GLN A 196 -23.96 15.53 6.92
C GLN A 196 -23.17 16.79 7.36
N ALA A 197 -22.59 16.78 8.56
CA ALA A 197 -21.74 17.87 9.03
C ALA A 197 -20.45 17.99 8.20
N ALA A 198 -19.84 16.86 7.81
CA ALA A 198 -18.69 16.84 6.92
C ALA A 198 -19.04 17.32 5.51
N VAL A 199 -20.19 16.90 4.96
CA VAL A 199 -20.66 17.37 3.64
C VAL A 199 -20.89 18.89 3.65
N ALA A 200 -21.54 19.41 4.70
CA ALA A 200 -21.77 20.84 4.85
C ALA A 200 -20.46 21.63 4.99
N ALA A 201 -19.52 21.12 5.79
CA ALA A 201 -18.21 21.74 5.99
C ALA A 201 -17.34 21.71 4.73
N LEU A 202 -17.39 20.64 3.93
CA LEU A 202 -16.69 20.60 2.65
C LEU A 202 -17.28 21.59 1.64
N THR A 203 -18.61 21.67 1.58
CA THR A 203 -19.32 22.55 0.66
C THR A 203 -19.13 24.04 1.01
N SER A 204 -18.91 24.38 2.28
CA SER A 204 -18.65 25.77 2.69
C SER A 204 -17.28 26.28 2.25
N ILE A 205 -16.29 25.39 2.04
CA ILE A 205 -14.93 25.77 1.59
C ILE A 205 -14.96 26.38 0.18
N SER A 206 -15.89 25.97 -0.68
CA SER A 206 -16.00 26.46 -2.06
C SER A 206 -16.57 27.88 -2.19
N LYS A 207 -17.07 28.48 -1.09
CA LYS A 207 -17.76 29.79 -1.12
C LYS A 207 -16.84 30.98 -0.82
N VAL A 208 -15.56 30.73 -0.64
CA VAL A 208 -14.52 31.74 -0.35
C VAL A 208 -13.68 31.94 -1.60
#